data_AF-A0A017H9D3-F1
#
_entry.id   AF-A0A017H9D3-F1
#
_cell.length_a   1.000
_cell.length_b   1.000
_cell.length_c   1.000
_cell.angle_alpha   90.00
_cell.angle_beta   90.00
_cell.angle_gamma   90.00
#
_symmetry.space_group_name_H-M   'P 1'
#
loop_
_entity.id
_entity.type
_entity.pdbx_description
1 polymer ?
#
loop_
_entity_poly.entity_id
_entity_poly.type
_entity_poly.pdbx_seq_one_letter_code
_entity_poly.pdbx_strand_id
1 'polypeptide(L)'
;MPVPLWPIGPERGLPLAGMAGLRFERAIDADGRDVAAETLDPTLRERLCAPRPQLCGLALDQPRLMGILNVTPDSFSDGGDHATRAAAVTRARGLVAEGAEILDIGGESTRPGAETVPVAEEIARVVPVVAELRAAGITTPISVDTRNAATARTALAEGANMINDVSALGHDPDMAGVVAGADVPLCLMHAQGMPQEMQRAPRYDDVVAEVHDALAARIEAACAAGISRDRLLVDPGIGFGKDLQHNLTLLRALPVYHAFGLPLLMGVSRKRFIGTVSGAEAPKDRMPGSVAVALLAAQQGAHVLRVHDVKETRQALRLHRAVMGTDA
;
A
#
# COMPACT_ATOMS: atom_id res chain seq x y z
N MET A 1 11.03 39.65 -14.95
CA MET A 1 9.82 38.97 -15.44
C MET A 1 9.54 37.80 -14.51
N PRO A 2 8.38 37.71 -13.84
CA PRO A 2 8.04 36.50 -13.09
C PRO A 2 7.94 35.35 -14.10
N VAL A 3 8.64 34.24 -13.84
CA VAL A 3 8.61 33.02 -14.64
C VAL A 3 8.05 31.89 -13.78
N PRO A 4 7.26 30.96 -14.34
CA PRO A 4 6.77 29.81 -13.60
C PRO A 4 7.97 29.01 -13.12
N LEU A 5 7.94 28.70 -11.84
CA LEU A 5 8.93 27.88 -11.20
C LEU A 5 8.42 26.44 -11.23
N TRP A 6 8.95 25.65 -12.17
CA TRP A 6 8.84 24.18 -12.12
C TRP A 6 9.40 23.71 -10.78
N PRO A 7 8.77 22.73 -10.07
CA PRO A 7 9.05 22.47 -8.65
C PRO A 7 10.55 22.57 -8.34
N ILE A 8 10.90 23.64 -7.62
CA ILE A 8 12.25 24.20 -7.54
C ILE A 8 13.03 23.46 -6.45
N GLY A 9 13.39 22.21 -6.70
CA GLY A 9 14.33 21.51 -5.84
C GLY A 9 13.95 21.42 -4.35
N PRO A 10 14.86 20.88 -3.53
CA PRO A 10 14.55 20.41 -2.18
C PRO A 10 14.60 21.50 -1.08
N GLU A 11 14.61 22.79 -1.42
CA GLU A 11 15.04 23.83 -0.46
C GLU A 11 13.91 24.72 0.11
N ARG A 12 12.71 24.71 -0.45
CA ARG A 12 11.61 25.58 0.01
C ARG A 12 10.41 24.82 0.56
N GLY A 13 9.75 25.41 1.55
CA GLY A 13 8.60 24.82 2.26
C GLY A 13 8.97 23.81 3.34
N LEU A 14 7.96 23.27 4.00
CA LEU A 14 8.09 22.22 5.00
C LEU A 14 8.25 20.84 4.33
N PRO A 15 9.03 19.91 4.89
CA PRO A 15 9.13 18.56 4.35
C PRO A 15 7.77 17.85 4.44
N LEU A 16 7.45 17.01 3.47
CA LEU A 16 6.24 16.19 3.49
C LEU A 16 6.59 14.74 3.86
N ALA A 17 6.05 14.27 4.98
CA ALA A 17 6.12 12.91 5.48
C ALA A 17 7.55 12.34 5.60
N GLY A 18 8.54 13.21 5.81
CA GLY A 18 9.96 12.86 5.83
C GLY A 18 10.51 12.28 4.53
N MET A 19 9.80 12.43 3.41
CA MET A 19 10.27 12.01 2.10
C MET A 19 11.35 12.95 1.58
N ALA A 20 12.39 12.38 0.98
CA ALA A 20 13.50 13.11 0.41
C ALA A 20 13.02 14.04 -0.71
N GLY A 21 13.14 15.34 -0.47
CA GLY A 21 12.86 16.42 -1.42
C GLY A 21 11.39 16.71 -1.72
N LEU A 22 10.43 16.01 -1.10
CA LEU A 22 9.03 16.42 -1.16
C LEU A 22 8.77 17.50 -0.12
N ARG A 23 8.29 18.66 -0.56
CA ARG A 23 8.03 19.81 0.29
C ARG A 23 6.75 20.52 -0.11
N PHE A 24 6.16 21.25 0.83
CA PHE A 24 4.96 22.05 0.62
C PHE A 24 5.06 23.41 1.32
N GLU A 25 4.62 24.46 0.65
CA GLU A 25 4.57 25.83 1.19
C GLU A 25 3.15 26.26 1.57
N ARG A 26 2.16 25.58 0.99
CA ARG A 26 0.74 25.92 1.12
C ARG A 26 -0.06 24.68 1.45
N ALA A 27 -1.13 24.88 2.21
CA ALA A 27 -2.07 23.84 2.59
C ALA A 27 -3.49 24.41 2.56
N ILE A 28 -4.46 23.52 2.44
CA ILE A 28 -5.87 23.86 2.61
C ILE A 28 -6.25 23.52 4.05
N ASP A 29 -6.79 24.49 4.79
CA ASP A 29 -7.27 24.27 6.16
C ASP A 29 -8.66 23.62 6.19
N ALA A 30 -9.18 23.36 7.39
CA ALA A 30 -10.48 22.73 7.59
C ALA A 30 -11.66 23.54 7.03
N ASP A 31 -11.50 24.85 6.81
CA ASP A 31 -12.50 25.73 6.22
C ASP A 31 -12.34 25.85 4.69
N GLY A 32 -11.43 25.07 4.09
CA GLY A 32 -11.17 25.11 2.65
C GLY A 32 -10.30 26.30 2.22
N ARG A 33 -9.69 27.02 3.17
CA ARG A 33 -8.88 28.21 2.86
C ARG A 33 -7.46 27.83 2.57
N ASP A 34 -6.88 28.52 1.60
CA ASP A 34 -5.48 28.38 1.25
C ASP A 34 -4.60 29.17 2.24
N VAL A 35 -3.82 28.45 3.05
CA VAL A 35 -2.98 28.98 4.12
C VAL A 35 -1.51 28.60 3.92
N ALA A 36 -0.61 29.39 4.52
CA ALA A 36 0.82 29.07 4.53
C ALA A 36 1.10 27.86 5.43
N ALA A 37 1.96 26.95 4.99
CA ALA A 37 2.30 25.72 5.72
C ALA A 37 2.84 26.01 7.14
N GLU A 38 3.56 27.12 7.32
CA GLU A 38 4.12 27.57 8.59
C GLU A 38 3.06 28.04 9.60
N THR A 39 1.85 28.33 9.13
CA THR A 39 0.71 28.74 9.98
C THR A 39 -0.15 27.57 10.45
N LEU A 40 0.12 26.35 9.97
CA LEU A 40 -0.61 25.16 10.40
C LEU A 40 -0.42 24.90 11.90
N ASP A 41 -1.43 24.32 12.53
CA ASP A 41 -1.36 23.84 13.92
C ASP A 41 -0.05 23.04 14.14
N PRO A 42 0.72 23.29 15.22
CA PRO A 42 2.00 22.62 15.46
C PRO A 42 1.91 21.09 15.48
N THR A 43 0.82 20.51 16.01
CA THR A 43 0.63 19.06 16.07
C THR A 43 0.38 18.50 14.68
N LEU A 44 -0.48 19.14 13.89
CA LEU A 44 -0.72 18.75 12.51
C LEU A 44 0.55 18.87 11.68
N ARG A 45 1.29 19.97 11.85
CA ARG A 45 2.56 20.20 11.16
C ARG A 45 3.57 19.11 11.46
N GLU A 46 3.72 18.71 12.73
CA GLU A 46 4.59 17.60 13.12
C GLU A 46 4.16 16.30 12.42
N ARG A 47 2.86 15.96 12.43
CA ARG A 47 2.36 14.77 11.72
C ARG A 47 2.62 14.83 10.22
N LEU A 48 2.47 15.99 9.60
CA LEU A 48 2.72 16.18 8.17
C LEU A 48 4.21 16.14 7.83
N CYS A 49 5.11 16.56 8.71
CA CYS A 49 6.53 16.75 8.41
C CYS A 49 7.44 15.62 8.89
N ALA A 50 7.10 14.98 10.01
CA ALA A 50 7.97 14.05 10.70
C ALA A 50 8.36 12.84 9.83
N PRO A 51 9.63 12.40 9.88
CA PRO A 51 10.05 11.13 9.30
C PRO A 51 9.18 9.97 9.78
N ARG A 52 8.87 9.05 8.86
CA ARG A 52 8.15 7.84 9.23
C ARG A 52 9.09 6.78 9.81
N PRO A 53 8.63 5.99 10.80
CA PRO A 53 9.38 4.85 11.31
C PRO A 53 9.81 3.89 10.21
N GLN A 54 10.89 3.15 10.46
CA GLN A 54 11.35 2.14 9.50
C GLN A 54 10.33 1.01 9.36
N LEU A 55 10.11 0.57 8.12
CA LEU A 55 9.25 -0.55 7.80
C LEU A 55 10.08 -1.79 7.53
N CYS A 56 10.03 -2.79 8.41
CA CYS A 56 10.83 -4.02 8.26
C CYS A 56 12.34 -3.73 8.07
N GLY A 57 12.86 -2.68 8.73
CA GLY A 57 14.25 -2.22 8.60
C GLY A 57 14.52 -1.30 7.39
N LEU A 58 13.51 -1.00 6.56
CA LEU A 58 13.62 -0.08 5.44
C LEU A 58 13.33 1.36 5.91
N ALA A 59 14.23 2.29 5.63
CA ALA A 59 13.96 3.72 5.82
C ALA A 59 12.82 4.17 4.89
N LEU A 60 11.93 5.04 5.35
CA LEU A 60 10.79 5.53 4.55
C LEU A 60 11.00 6.97 4.07
N ASP A 61 12.25 7.30 3.76
CA ASP A 61 12.69 8.56 3.15
C ASP A 61 12.52 8.60 1.62
N GLN A 62 12.09 7.50 1.02
CA GLN A 62 11.76 7.38 -0.39
C GLN A 62 10.71 6.29 -0.60
N PRO A 63 9.97 6.28 -1.72
CA PRO A 63 9.02 5.23 -2.02
C PRO A 63 9.70 3.85 -2.11
N ARG A 64 9.18 2.88 -1.35
CA ARG A 64 9.60 1.48 -1.36
C ARG A 64 8.69 0.65 -2.25
N LEU A 65 9.28 -0.32 -2.97
CA LEU A 65 8.52 -1.19 -3.87
C LEU A 65 8.11 -2.48 -3.17
N MET A 66 6.80 -2.69 -3.09
CA MET A 66 6.19 -3.94 -2.65
C MET A 66 5.72 -4.74 -3.86
N GLY A 67 6.40 -5.85 -4.16
CA GLY A 67 6.11 -6.73 -5.29
C GLY A 67 5.01 -7.74 -4.95
N ILE A 68 3.96 -7.77 -5.76
CA ILE A 68 2.82 -8.69 -5.58
C ILE A 68 3.18 -10.11 -6.03
N LEU A 69 2.99 -11.09 -5.15
CA LEU A 69 3.12 -12.52 -5.42
C LEU A 69 1.81 -13.24 -5.02
N ASN A 70 0.88 -13.37 -5.98
CA ASN A 70 -0.34 -14.13 -5.74
C ASN A 70 -0.06 -15.63 -5.87
N VAL A 71 -0.50 -16.41 -4.90
CA VAL A 71 -0.35 -17.88 -4.85
C VAL A 71 -1.71 -18.57 -4.98
N THR A 72 -2.50 -18.11 -5.95
CA THR A 72 -3.79 -18.72 -6.31
C THR A 72 -3.62 -19.79 -7.39
N PRO A 73 -4.53 -20.77 -7.51
CA PRO A 73 -4.46 -21.83 -8.53
C PRO A 73 -4.32 -21.28 -9.96
N ASP A 74 -5.05 -20.21 -10.28
CA ASP A 74 -5.01 -19.55 -11.60
C ASP A 74 -3.67 -18.87 -11.91
N SER A 75 -2.83 -18.63 -10.91
CA SER A 75 -1.56 -17.89 -11.08
C SER A 75 -0.42 -18.77 -11.60
N PHE A 76 -0.54 -20.10 -11.52
CA PHE A 76 0.54 -21.05 -11.83
C PHE A 76 0.04 -22.35 -12.51
N SER A 77 -1.02 -22.24 -13.31
CA SER A 77 -1.98 -23.30 -13.68
C SER A 77 -1.48 -24.55 -14.44
N ASP A 78 -0.19 -24.90 -14.46
CA ASP A 78 0.35 -25.99 -15.30
C ASP A 78 1.13 -27.11 -14.56
N GLY A 79 1.21 -27.10 -13.22
CA GLY A 79 1.83 -28.20 -12.48
C GLY A 79 1.37 -28.23 -11.03
N GLY A 80 1.15 -29.43 -10.45
CA GLY A 80 0.62 -29.59 -9.09
C GLY A 80 1.41 -28.85 -7.99
N ASP A 81 0.95 -28.93 -6.74
CA ASP A 81 1.39 -28.05 -5.62
C ASP A 81 2.90 -27.80 -5.49
N HIS A 82 3.75 -28.77 -5.80
CA HIS A 82 5.21 -28.59 -5.75
C HIS A 82 5.74 -27.72 -6.90
N ALA A 83 5.20 -27.88 -8.11
CA ALA A 83 5.57 -27.05 -9.25
C ALA A 83 5.07 -25.61 -9.08
N THR A 84 3.86 -25.44 -8.52
CA THR A 84 3.32 -24.13 -8.12
C THR A 84 4.22 -23.42 -7.12
N ARG A 85 4.74 -24.13 -6.12
CA ARG A 85 5.62 -23.54 -5.10
C ARG A 85 7.02 -23.21 -5.63
N ALA A 86 7.62 -24.10 -6.42
CA ALA A 86 8.88 -23.80 -7.12
C ALA A 86 8.74 -22.59 -8.07
N ALA A 87 7.59 -22.45 -8.73
CA ALA A 87 7.27 -21.28 -9.55
C ALA A 87 7.12 -20.01 -8.71
N ALA A 88 6.50 -20.09 -7.53
CA ALA A 88 6.41 -18.96 -6.59
C ALA A 88 7.80 -18.50 -6.10
N VAL A 89 8.69 -19.44 -5.73
CA VAL A 89 10.08 -19.12 -5.36
C VAL A 89 10.83 -18.47 -6.52
N THR A 90 10.67 -19.01 -7.73
CA THR A 90 11.27 -18.44 -8.95
C THR A 90 10.77 -17.03 -9.20
N ARG A 91 9.45 -16.79 -9.09
CA ARG A 91 8.87 -15.46 -9.27
C ARG A 91 9.34 -14.49 -8.20
N ALA A 92 9.41 -14.91 -6.93
CA ALA A 92 9.92 -14.09 -5.84
C ALA A 92 11.36 -13.64 -6.09
N ARG A 93 12.25 -14.56 -6.52
CA ARG A 93 13.62 -14.20 -6.93
C ARG A 93 13.63 -13.19 -8.08
N GLY A 94 12.72 -13.35 -9.04
CA GLY A 94 12.48 -12.38 -10.11
C GLY A 94 12.10 -11.00 -9.57
N LEU A 95 11.10 -10.91 -8.70
CA LEU A 95 10.65 -9.65 -8.06
C LEU A 95 11.80 -8.97 -7.31
N VAL A 96 12.59 -9.72 -6.53
CA VAL A 96 13.76 -9.19 -5.82
C VAL A 96 14.81 -8.66 -6.81
N ALA A 97 15.10 -9.39 -7.89
CA ALA A 97 16.04 -8.95 -8.92
C ALA A 97 15.53 -7.70 -9.69
N GLU A 98 14.22 -7.60 -9.92
CA GLU A 98 13.57 -6.42 -10.48
C GLU A 98 13.67 -5.21 -9.53
N GLY A 99 13.75 -5.46 -8.22
CA GLY A 99 14.02 -4.47 -7.18
C GLY A 99 12.88 -4.29 -6.18
N ALA A 100 12.08 -5.32 -5.95
CA ALA A 100 11.13 -5.35 -4.86
C ALA A 100 11.89 -5.38 -3.52
N GLU A 101 11.54 -4.46 -2.63
CA GLU A 101 12.10 -4.36 -1.28
C GLU A 101 11.18 -5.04 -0.26
N ILE A 102 9.94 -5.31 -0.63
CA ILE A 102 8.97 -6.10 0.14
C ILE A 102 8.29 -7.06 -0.85
N LEU A 103 8.09 -8.30 -0.46
CA LEU A 103 7.27 -9.27 -1.20
C LEU A 103 5.93 -9.40 -0.50
N ASP A 104 4.82 -9.25 -1.22
CA ASP A 104 3.47 -9.36 -0.67
C ASP A 104 2.77 -10.60 -1.20
N ILE A 105 2.52 -11.56 -0.31
CA ILE A 105 2.04 -12.89 -0.62
C ILE A 105 0.56 -13.00 -0.29
N GLY A 106 -0.27 -13.28 -1.28
CA GLY A 106 -1.72 -13.43 -1.12
C GLY A 106 -2.22 -14.77 -1.64
N GLY A 107 -2.96 -15.51 -0.81
CA GLY A 107 -3.59 -16.79 -1.16
C GLY A 107 -5.05 -16.69 -1.59
N GLU A 108 -5.68 -15.54 -1.35
CA GLU A 108 -7.06 -15.22 -1.71
C GLU A 108 -7.07 -14.07 -2.74
N SER A 109 -7.89 -14.22 -3.79
CA SER A 109 -8.13 -13.11 -4.71
C SER A 109 -9.09 -12.12 -4.04
N THR A 110 -8.64 -10.89 -3.81
CA THR A 110 -9.51 -9.80 -3.31
C THR A 110 -10.17 -9.01 -4.44
N ARG A 111 -10.15 -9.56 -5.67
CA ARG A 111 -10.79 -8.92 -6.84
C ARG A 111 -12.32 -8.91 -6.68
N PRO A 112 -13.02 -7.90 -7.24
CA PRO A 112 -14.47 -7.88 -7.24
C PRO A 112 -15.07 -9.18 -7.78
N GLY A 113 -15.97 -9.80 -7.02
CA GLY A 113 -16.64 -11.05 -7.39
C GLY A 113 -15.86 -12.34 -7.14
N ALA A 114 -14.69 -12.28 -6.50
CA ALA A 114 -13.97 -13.48 -6.10
C ALA A 114 -14.71 -14.26 -5.00
N GLU A 115 -14.69 -15.59 -5.09
CA GLU A 115 -15.22 -16.47 -4.05
C GLU A 115 -14.31 -16.47 -2.83
N THR A 116 -14.93 -16.55 -1.65
CA THR A 116 -14.18 -16.67 -0.39
C THR A 116 -13.52 -18.03 -0.31
N VAL A 117 -12.23 -18.04 0.02
CA VAL A 117 -11.47 -19.28 0.20
C VAL A 117 -11.54 -19.71 1.68
N PRO A 118 -11.80 -21.00 2.00
CA PRO A 118 -11.70 -21.48 3.37
C PRO A 118 -10.33 -21.20 3.99
N VAL A 119 -10.29 -20.81 5.27
CA VAL A 119 -9.04 -20.43 5.96
C VAL A 119 -7.96 -21.52 5.86
N ALA A 120 -8.34 -22.79 5.98
CA ALA A 120 -7.41 -23.92 5.84
C ALA A 120 -6.76 -24.00 4.45
N GLU A 121 -7.51 -23.62 3.41
CA GLU A 121 -7.01 -23.60 2.03
C GLU A 121 -6.12 -22.38 1.79
N GLU A 122 -6.46 -21.21 2.33
CA GLU A 122 -5.56 -20.04 2.30
C GLU A 122 -4.22 -20.35 2.99
N ILE A 123 -4.26 -20.98 4.17
CA ILE A 123 -3.06 -21.46 4.89
C ILE A 123 -2.24 -22.40 4.02
N ALA A 124 -2.87 -23.40 3.39
CA ALA A 124 -2.20 -24.38 2.54
C ALA A 124 -1.54 -23.74 1.30
N ARG A 125 -2.05 -22.61 0.84
CA ARG A 125 -1.47 -21.84 -0.28
C ARG A 125 -0.32 -20.93 0.15
N VAL A 126 -0.51 -20.18 1.23
CA VAL A 126 0.41 -19.10 1.64
C VAL A 126 1.60 -19.63 2.45
N VAL A 127 1.32 -20.40 3.50
CA VAL A 127 2.32 -20.74 4.53
C VAL A 127 3.49 -21.54 3.95
N PRO A 128 3.28 -22.58 3.12
CA PRO A 128 4.40 -23.30 2.51
C PRO A 128 5.28 -22.41 1.63
N VAL A 129 4.69 -21.43 0.94
CA VAL A 129 5.46 -20.49 0.11
C VAL A 129 6.34 -19.61 0.99
N VAL A 130 5.81 -19.07 2.10
CA VAL A 130 6.63 -18.29 3.06
C VAL A 130 7.83 -19.10 3.56
N ALA A 131 7.59 -20.33 4.01
CA ALA A 131 8.64 -21.23 4.50
C ALA A 131 9.69 -21.54 3.41
N GLU A 132 9.27 -21.85 2.19
CA GLU A 132 10.17 -22.17 1.08
C GLU A 132 10.98 -20.95 0.62
N LEU A 133 10.41 -19.74 0.63
CA LEU A 133 11.15 -18.52 0.34
C LEU A 133 12.29 -18.29 1.36
N ARG A 134 12.02 -18.52 2.65
CA ARG A 134 13.04 -18.44 3.71
C ARG A 134 14.09 -19.54 3.57
N ALA A 135 13.68 -20.78 3.33
CA ALA A 135 14.61 -21.89 3.09
C ALA A 135 15.49 -21.65 1.84
N ALA A 136 14.96 -20.94 0.83
CA ALA A 136 15.70 -20.55 -0.37
C ALA A 136 16.64 -19.34 -0.18
N GLY A 137 16.78 -18.83 1.05
CA GLY A 137 17.69 -17.74 1.43
C GLY A 137 17.19 -16.34 1.09
N ILE A 138 15.89 -16.16 0.81
CA ILE A 138 15.33 -14.83 0.55
C ILE A 138 15.22 -14.08 1.89
N THR A 139 15.96 -12.98 2.01
CA THR A 139 15.97 -12.11 3.19
C THR A 139 15.07 -10.89 3.05
N THR A 140 14.58 -10.60 1.83
CA THR A 140 13.62 -9.52 1.57
C THR A 140 12.41 -9.67 2.50
N PRO A 141 11.94 -8.57 3.14
CA PRO A 141 10.74 -8.59 3.94
C PRO A 141 9.54 -9.23 3.24
N ILE A 142 8.80 -10.06 3.98
CA ILE A 142 7.59 -10.71 3.48
C ILE A 142 6.37 -10.12 4.19
N SER A 143 5.47 -9.54 3.40
CA SER A 143 4.12 -9.18 3.75
C SER A 143 3.16 -10.32 3.40
N VAL A 144 2.15 -10.53 4.24
CA VAL A 144 1.07 -11.48 3.97
C VAL A 144 -0.23 -10.71 3.82
N ASP A 145 -0.82 -10.78 2.63
CA ASP A 145 -2.13 -10.20 2.28
C ASP A 145 -3.22 -11.17 2.74
N THR A 146 -3.69 -10.97 3.98
CA THR A 146 -4.73 -11.81 4.59
C THR A 146 -5.57 -11.02 5.58
N ARG A 147 -6.84 -11.43 5.66
CA ARG A 147 -7.81 -10.96 6.65
C ARG A 147 -8.06 -11.98 7.78
N ASN A 148 -7.47 -13.17 7.69
CA ASN A 148 -7.70 -14.27 8.63
C ASN A 148 -6.55 -14.38 9.64
N ALA A 149 -6.85 -14.31 10.93
CA ALA A 149 -5.86 -14.31 11.99
C ALA A 149 -5.06 -15.61 12.05
N ALA A 150 -5.69 -16.75 11.74
CA ALA A 150 -5.02 -18.04 11.67
C ALA A 150 -3.96 -18.10 10.55
N THR A 151 -4.26 -17.53 9.38
CA THR A 151 -3.31 -17.41 8.26
C THR A 151 -2.13 -16.52 8.67
N ALA A 152 -2.43 -15.33 9.22
CA ALA A 152 -1.41 -14.39 9.70
C ALA A 152 -0.49 -15.05 10.73
N ARG A 153 -1.05 -15.67 11.78
CA ARG A 153 -0.30 -16.34 12.86
C ARG A 153 0.66 -17.39 12.32
N THR A 154 0.17 -18.24 11.41
CA THR A 154 0.96 -19.34 10.87
C THR A 154 2.06 -18.83 9.92
N ALA A 155 1.74 -17.84 9.08
CA ALA A 155 2.73 -17.26 8.18
C ALA A 155 3.83 -16.48 8.92
N LEU A 156 3.49 -15.80 10.03
CA LEU A 156 4.47 -15.15 10.91
C LEU A 156 5.41 -16.18 11.56
N ALA A 157 4.90 -17.34 11.98
CA ALA A 157 5.72 -18.42 12.51
C ALA A 157 6.74 -18.98 11.49
N GLU A 158 6.41 -18.93 10.19
CA GLU A 158 7.30 -19.33 9.10
C GLU A 158 8.22 -18.18 8.60
N GLY A 159 8.15 -17.01 9.23
CA GLY A 159 9.08 -15.90 8.96
C GLY A 159 8.54 -14.79 8.06
N ALA A 160 7.22 -14.62 7.95
CA ALA A 160 6.65 -13.35 7.49
C ALA A 160 7.04 -12.20 8.44
N ASN A 161 7.09 -10.98 7.92
CA ASN A 161 7.53 -9.78 8.65
C ASN A 161 6.45 -8.74 8.87
N MET A 162 5.36 -8.76 8.08
CA MET A 162 4.25 -7.80 8.22
C MET A 162 2.94 -8.43 7.75
N ILE A 163 1.83 -7.86 8.22
CA ILE A 163 0.49 -8.22 7.78
C ILE A 163 -0.10 -7.06 6.96
N ASN A 164 -0.70 -7.38 5.82
CA ASN A 164 -1.47 -6.46 5.01
C ASN A 164 -2.94 -6.89 5.10
N ASP A 165 -3.72 -6.19 5.92
CA ASP A 165 -5.12 -6.53 6.18
C ASP A 165 -6.05 -5.57 5.45
N VAL A 166 -6.61 -6.06 4.34
CA VAL A 166 -7.58 -5.33 3.51
C VAL A 166 -8.90 -5.00 4.24
N SER A 167 -9.14 -5.60 5.40
CA SER A 167 -10.31 -5.35 6.25
C SER A 167 -10.03 -4.39 7.40
N ALA A 168 -8.77 -3.99 7.60
CA ALA A 168 -8.31 -3.14 8.69
C ALA A 168 -8.81 -3.61 10.08
N LEU A 169 -8.59 -4.88 10.41
CA LEU A 169 -9.06 -5.55 11.63
C LEU A 169 -10.59 -5.68 11.73
N GLY A 170 -11.30 -5.50 10.62
CA GLY A 170 -12.76 -5.56 10.54
C GLY A 170 -13.32 -6.96 10.30
N HIS A 171 -12.50 -7.92 9.85
CA HIS A 171 -12.96 -9.27 9.48
C HIS A 171 -12.78 -10.29 10.61
N ASP A 172 -11.56 -10.45 11.14
CA ASP A 172 -11.25 -11.44 12.18
C ASP A 172 -10.86 -10.75 13.51
N PRO A 173 -11.62 -10.92 14.60
CA PRO A 173 -11.37 -10.23 15.86
C PRO A 173 -10.04 -10.64 16.53
N ASP A 174 -9.48 -11.80 16.19
CA ASP A 174 -8.22 -12.28 16.76
C ASP A 174 -6.99 -11.66 16.07
N MET A 175 -7.17 -11.02 14.90
CA MET A 175 -6.07 -10.48 14.09
C MET A 175 -5.24 -9.45 14.87
N ALA A 176 -5.91 -8.57 15.62
CA ALA A 176 -5.23 -7.53 16.39
C ALA A 176 -4.28 -8.13 17.46
N GLY A 177 -4.74 -9.18 18.14
CA GLY A 177 -3.92 -9.89 19.14
C GLY A 177 -2.76 -10.66 18.51
N VAL A 178 -2.93 -11.21 17.31
CA VAL A 178 -1.84 -11.86 16.55
C VAL A 178 -0.75 -10.85 16.22
N VAL A 179 -1.12 -9.71 15.64
CA VAL A 179 -0.17 -8.67 15.23
C VAL A 179 0.53 -8.07 16.45
N ALA A 180 -0.22 -7.72 17.50
CA ALA A 180 0.34 -7.16 18.74
C ALA A 180 1.32 -8.14 19.41
N GLY A 181 0.97 -9.42 19.49
CA GLY A 181 1.83 -10.44 20.09
C GLY A 181 3.09 -10.73 19.29
N ALA A 182 3.07 -10.51 17.97
CA ALA A 182 4.22 -10.71 17.09
C ALA A 182 5.11 -9.46 16.93
N ASP A 183 4.65 -8.28 17.36
CA ASP A 183 5.32 -6.97 17.19
C ASP A 183 5.77 -6.71 15.73
N VAL A 184 4.86 -6.96 14.79
CA VAL A 184 5.10 -6.75 13.35
C VAL A 184 4.28 -5.59 12.79
N PRO A 185 4.74 -4.95 11.70
CA PRO A 185 3.95 -3.95 11.01
C PRO A 185 2.61 -4.48 10.48
N LEU A 186 1.62 -3.60 10.47
CA LEU A 186 0.26 -3.84 9.98
C LEU A 186 -0.20 -2.71 9.06
N CYS A 187 -0.60 -3.06 7.84
CA CYS A 187 -1.29 -2.15 6.94
C CYS A 187 -2.81 -2.26 7.15
N LEU A 188 -3.43 -1.12 7.48
CA LEU A 188 -4.88 -0.96 7.61
C LEU A 188 -5.43 -0.33 6.31
N MET A 189 -6.19 -1.09 5.53
CA MET A 189 -6.80 -0.59 4.30
C MET A 189 -8.28 -0.25 4.48
N HIS A 190 -8.73 0.85 3.88
CA HIS A 190 -10.15 1.13 3.77
C HIS A 190 -10.81 0.33 2.64
N ALA A 191 -11.86 -0.43 2.98
CA ALA A 191 -12.79 -1.04 2.03
C ALA A 191 -14.24 -0.82 2.49
N GLN A 192 -15.15 -0.54 1.56
CA GLN A 192 -16.59 -0.49 1.82
C GLN A 192 -17.26 -1.75 1.27
N GLY A 193 -17.89 -2.52 2.16
CA GLY A 193 -18.57 -3.77 1.81
C GLY A 193 -17.62 -4.94 1.54
N MET A 194 -18.19 -6.12 1.32
CA MET A 194 -17.43 -7.34 1.03
C MET A 194 -16.99 -7.37 -0.44
N PRO A 195 -15.87 -8.03 -0.81
CA PRO A 195 -15.40 -8.10 -2.20
C PRO A 195 -16.45 -8.52 -3.24
N GLN A 196 -17.43 -9.33 -2.84
CA GLN A 196 -18.54 -9.78 -3.69
C GLN A 196 -19.54 -8.66 -4.03
N GLU A 197 -19.73 -7.68 -3.14
CA GLU A 197 -20.79 -6.69 -3.22
C GLU A 197 -20.28 -5.24 -3.32
N MET A 198 -19.02 -4.99 -2.94
CA MET A 198 -18.43 -3.66 -2.80
C MET A 198 -18.54 -2.78 -4.07
N GLN A 199 -18.66 -3.40 -5.25
CA GLN A 199 -18.75 -2.67 -6.52
C GLN A 199 -20.18 -2.46 -7.04
N ARG A 200 -21.22 -2.92 -6.32
CA ARG A 200 -22.61 -2.85 -6.82
C ARG A 200 -23.18 -1.43 -6.85
N ALA A 201 -22.97 -0.65 -5.77
CA ALA A 201 -23.38 0.75 -5.70
C ALA A 201 -22.71 1.46 -4.48
N PRO A 202 -21.37 1.61 -4.46
CA PRO A 202 -20.72 2.35 -3.39
C PRO A 202 -21.22 3.80 -3.37
N ARG A 203 -21.55 4.30 -2.20
CA ARG A 203 -22.02 5.68 -1.99
C ARG A 203 -21.17 6.32 -0.89
N TYR A 204 -20.69 7.51 -1.20
CA TYR A 204 -20.08 8.45 -0.28
C TYR A 204 -20.65 9.83 -0.62
N ASP A 205 -20.92 10.63 0.40
CA ASP A 205 -21.21 12.06 0.25
C ASP A 205 -19.88 12.82 0.08
N ASP A 206 -18.87 12.45 0.89
CA ASP A 206 -17.48 12.88 0.74
C ASP A 206 -16.54 11.70 0.96
N VAL A 207 -16.09 11.08 -0.14
CA VAL A 207 -15.20 9.93 -0.10
C VAL A 207 -13.88 10.21 0.62
N VAL A 208 -13.37 11.45 0.59
CA VAL A 208 -12.09 11.77 1.23
C VAL A 208 -12.25 11.76 2.73
N ALA A 209 -13.25 12.49 3.23
CA ALA A 209 -13.56 12.62 4.65
C ALA A 209 -14.01 11.27 5.24
N GLU A 210 -14.92 10.56 4.58
CA GLU A 210 -15.44 9.28 5.08
C GLU A 210 -14.35 8.20 5.15
N VAL A 211 -13.47 8.11 4.14
CA VAL A 211 -12.32 7.19 4.17
C VAL A 211 -11.34 7.59 5.26
N HIS A 212 -11.12 8.89 5.47
CA HIS A 212 -10.27 9.38 6.56
C HIS A 212 -10.83 8.97 7.92
N ASP A 213 -12.11 9.23 8.19
CA ASP A 213 -12.72 8.95 9.49
C ASP A 213 -12.80 7.45 9.77
N ALA A 214 -13.09 6.64 8.75
CA ALA A 214 -13.05 5.20 8.87
C ALA A 214 -11.64 4.68 9.20
N LEU A 215 -10.59 5.18 8.52
CA LEU A 215 -9.21 4.82 8.85
C LEU A 215 -8.79 5.31 10.23
N ALA A 216 -9.20 6.52 10.64
CA ALA A 216 -8.93 7.06 11.97
C ALA A 216 -9.47 6.12 13.06
N ALA A 217 -10.72 5.66 12.93
CA ALA A 217 -11.33 4.71 13.84
C ALA A 217 -10.59 3.35 13.88
N ARG A 218 -10.09 2.87 12.73
CA ARG A 218 -9.30 1.62 12.67
C ARG A 218 -7.94 1.77 13.33
N ILE A 219 -7.28 2.91 13.16
CA ILE A 219 -6.01 3.22 13.83
C ILE A 219 -6.20 3.25 15.35
N GLU A 220 -7.25 3.90 15.85
CA GLU A 220 -7.56 3.94 17.28
C GLU A 220 -7.84 2.54 17.83
N ALA A 221 -8.61 1.72 17.12
CA ALA A 221 -8.88 0.33 17.50
C ALA A 221 -7.60 -0.52 17.55
N ALA A 222 -6.70 -0.37 16.57
CA ALA A 222 -5.42 -1.07 16.55
C ALA A 222 -4.54 -0.68 17.75
N CYS A 223 -4.43 0.62 18.05
CA CYS A 223 -3.70 1.12 19.21
C CYS A 223 -4.30 0.61 20.54
N ALA A 224 -5.64 0.61 20.66
CA ALA A 224 -6.33 0.11 21.85
C ALA A 224 -6.12 -1.39 22.06
N ALA A 225 -5.90 -2.15 20.99
CA ALA A 225 -5.53 -3.57 21.03
C ALA A 225 -4.04 -3.81 21.34
N GLY A 226 -3.24 -2.76 21.57
CA GLY A 226 -1.84 -2.84 21.94
C GLY A 226 -0.85 -2.82 20.76
N ILE A 227 -1.31 -2.57 19.53
CA ILE A 227 -0.41 -2.40 18.39
C ILE A 227 0.17 -0.99 18.42
N SER A 228 1.49 -0.89 18.49
CA SER A 228 2.16 0.42 18.53
C SER A 228 1.94 1.20 17.23
N ARG A 229 1.75 2.52 17.35
CA ARG A 229 1.47 3.40 16.20
C ARG A 229 2.59 3.38 15.15
N ASP A 230 3.83 3.18 15.57
CA ASP A 230 5.00 3.06 14.68
C ASP A 230 5.04 1.77 13.85
N ARG A 231 4.17 0.80 14.15
CA ARG A 231 3.94 -0.41 13.36
C ARG A 231 2.81 -0.26 12.34
N LEU A 232 2.06 0.82 12.36
CA LEU A 232 0.88 0.99 11.50
C LEU A 232 1.22 1.66 10.17
N LEU A 233 0.55 1.20 9.12
CA LEU A 233 0.47 1.84 7.81
C LEU A 233 -0.99 1.97 7.42
N VAL A 234 -1.30 2.90 6.54
CA VAL A 234 -2.66 3.03 6.00
C VAL A 234 -2.68 2.99 4.48
N ASP A 235 -3.75 2.40 3.93
CA ASP A 235 -4.06 2.41 2.50
C ASP A 235 -5.51 2.93 2.32
N PRO A 236 -5.74 4.04 1.60
CA PRO A 236 -7.08 4.52 1.25
C PRO A 236 -7.91 3.52 0.43
N GLY A 237 -7.26 2.49 -0.09
CA GLY A 237 -7.84 1.27 -0.62
C GLY A 237 -8.50 1.49 -1.96
N ILE A 238 -7.76 2.00 -2.96
CA ILE A 238 -8.28 2.48 -4.27
C ILE A 238 -9.42 1.61 -4.82
N GLY A 239 -9.29 0.60 -5.67
CA GLY A 239 -10.47 -0.15 -6.20
C GLY A 239 -11.38 -0.95 -5.23
N PHE A 240 -11.46 -0.64 -3.94
CA PHE A 240 -12.24 -1.37 -2.93
C PHE A 240 -13.43 -0.56 -2.41
N GLY A 241 -14.63 -0.89 -2.90
CA GLY A 241 -15.86 -0.21 -2.50
C GLY A 241 -15.97 1.21 -3.04
N LYS A 242 -15.44 1.48 -4.24
CA LYS A 242 -15.30 2.83 -4.82
C LYS A 242 -15.49 2.80 -6.33
N ASP A 243 -16.25 3.77 -6.85
CA ASP A 243 -16.44 3.95 -8.28
C ASP A 243 -15.27 4.71 -8.92
N LEU A 244 -15.37 5.00 -10.22
CA LEU A 244 -14.32 5.73 -10.93
C LEU A 244 -14.04 7.12 -10.31
N GLN A 245 -15.08 7.90 -10.01
CA GLN A 245 -14.90 9.26 -9.50
C GLN A 245 -14.36 9.26 -8.08
N HIS A 246 -14.84 8.35 -7.22
CA HIS A 246 -14.30 8.11 -5.88
C HIS A 246 -12.79 7.82 -5.94
N ASN A 247 -12.35 6.91 -6.82
CA ASN A 247 -10.94 6.58 -7.00
C ASN A 247 -10.11 7.80 -7.44
N LEU A 248 -10.59 8.58 -8.41
CA LEU A 248 -9.89 9.76 -8.91
C LEU A 248 -9.84 10.89 -7.89
N THR A 249 -10.89 11.06 -7.08
CA THR A 249 -10.94 12.03 -5.98
C THR A 249 -9.92 11.67 -4.90
N LEU A 250 -9.84 10.41 -4.48
CA LEU A 250 -8.85 9.96 -3.50
C LEU A 250 -7.41 10.12 -4.01
N LEU A 251 -7.14 9.81 -5.28
CA LEU A 251 -5.81 9.98 -5.86
C LEU A 251 -5.37 11.45 -5.91
N ARG A 252 -6.32 12.40 -6.02
CA ARG A 252 -6.04 13.85 -5.95
C ARG A 252 -5.87 14.35 -4.52
N ALA A 253 -6.51 13.70 -3.55
CA ALA A 253 -6.52 14.09 -2.15
C ALA A 253 -5.56 13.25 -1.29
N LEU A 254 -4.66 12.47 -1.89
CA LEU A 254 -3.77 11.56 -1.17
C LEU A 254 -2.97 12.24 -0.02
N PRO A 255 -2.49 13.50 -0.16
CA PRO A 255 -1.75 14.17 0.91
C PRO A 255 -2.54 14.37 2.20
N VAL A 256 -3.88 14.38 2.15
CA VAL A 256 -4.74 14.52 3.35
C VAL A 256 -4.45 13.40 4.36
N TYR A 257 -4.15 12.19 3.89
CA TYR A 257 -3.90 11.04 4.77
C TYR A 257 -2.56 11.11 5.53
N HIS A 258 -1.66 12.04 5.17
CA HIS A 258 -0.47 12.32 5.99
C HIS A 258 -0.82 12.97 7.33
N ALA A 259 -2.02 13.51 7.50
CA ALA A 259 -2.50 14.05 8.77
C ALA A 259 -2.55 13.00 9.89
N PHE A 260 -2.52 11.70 9.56
CA PHE A 260 -2.34 10.64 10.54
C PHE A 260 -0.91 10.57 11.10
N GLY A 261 0.10 11.10 10.42
CA GLY A 261 1.49 10.90 10.80
C GLY A 261 1.96 9.45 10.62
N LEU A 262 1.30 8.67 9.75
CA LEU A 262 1.61 7.27 9.44
C LEU A 262 2.14 7.12 8.01
N PRO A 263 2.92 6.05 7.72
CA PRO A 263 3.20 5.63 6.36
C PRO A 263 1.92 5.38 5.54
N LEU A 264 1.99 5.75 4.26
CA LEU A 264 0.95 5.47 3.27
C LEU A 264 1.42 4.34 2.34
N LEU A 265 0.59 3.32 2.19
CA LEU A 265 0.72 2.28 1.18
C LEU A 265 -0.29 2.52 0.06
N MET A 266 0.14 2.39 -1.20
CA MET A 266 -0.73 2.59 -2.36
C MET A 266 -0.70 1.39 -3.31
N GLY A 267 -1.83 0.67 -3.37
CA GLY A 267 -2.10 -0.34 -4.40
C GLY A 267 -2.92 0.20 -5.57
N VAL A 268 -2.26 0.64 -6.65
CA VAL A 268 -2.93 1.15 -7.87
C VAL A 268 -2.72 0.28 -9.10
N SER A 269 -1.78 -0.67 -9.04
CA SER A 269 -1.31 -1.44 -10.19
C SER A 269 -2.42 -2.26 -10.87
N ARG A 270 -2.57 -2.05 -12.19
CA ARG A 270 -3.49 -2.74 -13.11
C ARG A 270 -4.98 -2.67 -12.74
N LYS A 271 -5.36 -1.77 -11.82
CA LYS A 271 -6.76 -1.59 -11.38
C LYS A 271 -7.67 -1.15 -12.53
N ARG A 272 -8.96 -1.49 -12.42
CA ARG A 272 -9.98 -1.29 -13.48
C ARG A 272 -10.08 0.15 -13.97
N PHE A 273 -9.98 1.13 -13.07
CA PHE A 273 -10.10 2.55 -13.42
C PHE A 273 -9.06 2.99 -14.47
N ILE A 274 -7.85 2.41 -14.45
CA ILE A 274 -6.80 2.70 -15.44
C ILE A 274 -7.30 2.31 -16.83
N GLY A 275 -7.84 1.09 -16.97
CA GLY A 275 -8.40 0.63 -18.25
C GLY A 275 -9.58 1.47 -18.72
N THR A 276 -10.44 1.90 -17.80
CA THR A 276 -11.58 2.77 -18.11
C THR A 276 -11.15 4.14 -18.63
N VAL A 277 -10.13 4.76 -18.02
CA VAL A 277 -9.67 6.12 -18.40
C VAL A 277 -8.75 6.09 -19.62
N SER A 278 -7.86 5.09 -19.73
CA SER A 278 -6.84 5.04 -20.79
C SER A 278 -7.26 4.25 -22.02
N GLY A 279 -8.40 3.56 -21.99
CA GLY A 279 -8.82 2.61 -23.04
C GLY A 279 -8.07 1.27 -23.03
N ALA A 280 -7.26 0.98 -22.01
CA ALA A 280 -6.53 -0.30 -21.88
C ALA A 280 -7.43 -1.39 -21.27
N GLU A 281 -8.25 -2.03 -22.10
CA GLU A 281 -9.27 -2.99 -21.67
C GLU A 281 -8.67 -4.18 -20.89
N ALA A 282 -7.63 -4.82 -21.42
CA ALA A 282 -7.02 -5.98 -20.77
C ALA A 282 -6.09 -5.55 -19.61
N PRO A 283 -6.13 -6.21 -18.43
CA PRO A 283 -5.28 -5.86 -17.29
C PRO A 283 -3.78 -5.83 -17.58
N LYS A 284 -3.29 -6.68 -18.50
CA LYS A 284 -1.89 -6.74 -18.93
C LYS A 284 -1.43 -5.48 -19.68
N ASP A 285 -2.35 -4.79 -20.35
CA ASP A 285 -2.05 -3.60 -21.15
C ASP A 285 -2.05 -2.32 -20.28
N ARG A 286 -2.37 -2.45 -18.98
CA ARG A 286 -2.45 -1.33 -18.04
C ARG A 286 -1.13 -0.97 -17.39
N MET A 287 -0.02 -1.62 -17.75
CA MET A 287 1.29 -1.35 -17.13
C MET A 287 1.70 0.14 -17.26
N PRO A 288 1.65 0.79 -18.45
CA PRO A 288 2.06 2.19 -18.58
C PRO A 288 1.23 3.14 -17.69
N GLY A 289 -0.09 2.94 -17.67
CA GLY A 289 -0.99 3.70 -16.79
C GLY A 289 -0.76 3.43 -15.31
N SER A 290 -0.37 2.20 -14.95
CA SER A 290 -0.03 1.83 -13.56
C SER A 290 1.22 2.57 -13.08
N VAL A 291 2.25 2.63 -13.92
CA VAL A 291 3.48 3.38 -13.63
C VAL A 291 3.18 4.88 -13.48
N ALA A 292 2.35 5.44 -14.37
CA ALA A 292 1.97 6.85 -14.28
C ALA A 292 1.26 7.20 -12.97
N VAL A 293 0.29 6.38 -12.54
CA VAL A 293 -0.41 6.62 -11.26
C VAL A 293 0.50 6.34 -10.05
N ALA A 294 1.40 5.36 -10.13
CA ALA A 294 2.37 5.10 -9.07
C ALA A 294 3.34 6.28 -8.86
N LEU A 295 3.79 6.93 -9.94
CA LEU A 295 4.58 8.16 -9.86
C LEU A 295 3.80 9.32 -9.22
N LEU A 296 2.53 9.51 -9.60
CA LEU A 296 1.67 10.52 -8.98
C LEU A 296 1.47 10.27 -7.48
N ALA A 297 1.34 9.00 -7.06
CA ALA A 297 1.26 8.63 -5.66
C ALA A 297 2.59 8.92 -4.93
N ALA A 298 3.74 8.58 -5.55
CA ALA A 298 5.06 8.89 -5.01
C ALA A 298 5.28 10.40 -4.84
N GLN A 299 4.90 11.22 -5.83
CA GLN A 299 4.98 12.68 -5.77
C GLN A 299 4.12 13.29 -4.67
N GLN A 300 3.09 12.57 -4.22
CA GLN A 300 2.21 12.96 -3.12
C GLN A 300 2.63 12.32 -1.78
N GLY A 301 3.80 11.68 -1.71
CA GLY A 301 4.38 11.14 -0.48
C GLY A 301 3.96 9.69 -0.15
N ALA A 302 3.50 8.88 -1.09
CA ALA A 302 3.28 7.45 -0.85
C ALA A 302 4.60 6.74 -0.49
N HIS A 303 4.62 6.04 0.66
CA HIS A 303 5.81 5.42 1.23
C HIS A 303 6.04 4.02 0.67
N VAL A 304 4.96 3.29 0.40
CA VAL A 304 5.01 1.96 -0.19
C VAL A 304 4.14 1.93 -1.44
N LEU A 305 4.69 1.48 -2.56
CA LEU A 305 3.96 1.26 -3.80
C LEU A 305 3.82 -0.24 -4.03
N ARG A 306 2.58 -0.74 -3.96
CA ARG A 306 2.25 -2.15 -4.18
C ARG A 306 1.97 -2.41 -5.66
N VAL A 307 2.86 -3.13 -6.33
CA VAL A 307 2.90 -3.23 -7.80
C VAL A 307 3.13 -4.65 -8.34
N HIS A 308 2.60 -4.91 -9.53
CA HIS A 308 2.93 -6.11 -10.33
C HIS A 308 4.21 -5.90 -11.15
N ASP A 309 4.37 -4.71 -11.72
CA ASP A 309 5.41 -4.33 -12.69
C ASP A 309 6.57 -3.61 -11.96
N VAL A 310 7.35 -4.37 -11.17
CA VAL A 310 8.38 -3.83 -10.27
C VAL A 310 9.49 -3.13 -11.04
N LYS A 311 10.02 -3.77 -12.09
CA LYS A 311 11.15 -3.25 -12.88
C LYS A 311 10.82 -1.90 -13.51
N GLU A 312 9.66 -1.80 -14.14
CA GLU A 312 9.18 -0.61 -14.83
C GLU A 312 8.91 0.51 -13.83
N THR A 313 8.27 0.20 -12.69
CA THR A 313 8.03 1.18 -11.63
C THR A 313 9.34 1.69 -11.03
N ARG A 314 10.32 0.80 -10.79
CA ARG A 314 11.66 1.18 -10.31
C ARG A 314 12.39 2.09 -11.30
N GLN A 315 12.34 1.76 -12.59
CA GLN A 315 12.94 2.59 -13.64
C GLN A 315 12.32 3.99 -13.64
N ALA A 316 11.00 4.07 -13.56
CA ALA A 316 10.27 5.33 -13.52
C ALA A 316 10.62 6.16 -12.28
N LEU A 317 10.66 5.55 -11.09
CA LEU A 317 11.04 6.23 -9.84
C LEU A 317 12.47 6.77 -9.88
N ARG A 318 13.41 6.00 -10.43
CA ARG A 318 14.81 6.46 -10.61
C ARG A 318 14.88 7.69 -11.51
N LEU A 319 14.23 7.65 -12.67
CA LEU A 319 14.19 8.81 -13.58
C LEU A 319 13.49 10.01 -12.93
N HIS A 320 12.40 9.76 -12.21
CA HIS A 320 11.68 10.80 -11.50
C HIS A 320 12.58 11.50 -10.48
N ARG A 321 13.25 10.76 -9.60
CA ARG A 321 14.14 11.32 -8.59
C ARG A 321 15.36 12.03 -9.18
N ALA A 322 15.94 11.50 -10.26
CA ALA A 322 17.02 12.15 -11.01
C ALA A 322 16.60 13.54 -11.52
N VAL A 323 15.40 13.63 -12.11
CA VAL A 323 14.84 14.89 -12.60
C VAL A 323 14.52 15.84 -11.45
N MET A 324 14.05 15.33 -10.31
CA MET A 324 13.70 16.12 -9.13
C MET A 324 14.90 16.51 -8.25
N GLY A 325 16.10 15.97 -8.53
CA GLY A 325 17.29 16.21 -7.71
C GLY A 325 17.23 15.58 -6.31
N THR A 326 16.54 14.44 -6.18
CA THR A 326 16.39 13.69 -4.92
C THR A 326 17.11 12.33 -4.93
N ASP A 327 18.01 12.17 -5.88
CA ASP A 327 19.00 11.10 -5.90
C ASP A 327 20.12 11.46 -4.92
N ALA A 328 20.17 10.78 -3.78
CA ALA A 328 21.35 10.73 -2.92
C ALA A 328 22.12 9.45 -3.23
#